data_AF-A0A950JDJ6-F1
#
_entry.id   AF-A0A950JDJ6-F1
#
_cell.length_a   1.000
_cell.length_b   1.000
_cell.length_c   1.000
_cell.angle_alpha   90.00
_cell.angle_beta   90.00
_cell.angle_gamma   90.00
#
_symmetry.space_group_name_H-M   'P 1'
#
loop_
_entity.id
_entity.type
_entity.pdbx_description
1 polymer ?
#
loop_
_entity_poly.entity_id
_entity_poly.type
_entity_poly.pdbx_seq_one_letter_code
_entity_poly.pdbx_strand_id
1 'polypeptide(L)' 'MRLVAEYLDRAMQFERMAEYTQDPQLRQQLLQQSEAYRKLATKRATQLGVPPPQADPGG' A
#
# COMPACT_ATOMS: atom_id res chain seq x y z
N MET A 1 -0.66 16.59 -6.86
CA MET A 1 -1.24 15.96 -5.65
C MET A 1 -1.75 14.58 -6.05
N ARG A 2 -1.28 13.48 -5.44
CA ARG A 2 -1.84 12.14 -5.67
C ARG A 2 -3.09 11.92 -4.82
N LEU A 3 -4.09 11.23 -5.37
CA LEU A 3 -5.34 10.87 -4.69
C LEU A 3 -5.14 9.65 -3.77
N VAL A 4 -6.01 9.49 -2.77
CA VAL A 4 -6.02 8.32 -1.87
C VAL A 4 -6.10 7.01 -2.67
N ALA A 5 -6.96 6.98 -3.70
CA ALA A 5 -7.14 5.83 -4.58
C ALA A 5 -5.86 5.46 -5.35
N GLU A 6 -5.08 6.44 -5.81
CA GLU A 6 -3.82 6.16 -6.52
C GLU A 6 -2.77 5.52 -5.61
N TYR A 7 -2.71 5.94 -4.34
CA TYR A 7 -1.82 5.32 -3.38
C TYR A 7 -2.24 3.87 -3.09
N LEU A 8 -3.54 3.61 -2.97
CA LEU A 8 -4.06 2.26 -2.74
C LEU A 8 -3.86 1.34 -3.95
N ASP A 9 -4.10 1.85 -5.16
CA ASP A 9 -3.89 1.09 -6.38
C ASP A 9 -2.45 0.62 -6.47
N ARG A 10 -1.50 1.52 -6.18
CA ARG A 10 -0.08 1.15 -6.17
C ARG A 10 0.28 0.15 -5.08
N ALA A 11 -0.28 0.29 -3.88
CA ALA A 11 -0.09 -0.69 -2.81
C ALA A 11 -0.55 -2.10 -3.23
N MET A 12 -1.76 -2.20 -3.81
CA MET A 12 -2.29 -3.47 -4.31
C MET A 12 -1.46 -4.05 -5.46
N GLN A 13 -0.90 -3.22 -6.34
CA GLN A 13 0.01 -3.69 -7.38
C GLN A 13 1.28 -4.32 -6.76
N PHE A 14 1.86 -3.69 -5.74
CA PHE A 14 3.04 -4.23 -5.05
C PHE A 14 2.72 -5.54 -4.32
N GLU A 15 1.57 -5.65 -3.65
CA GLU A 15 1.09 -6.89 -3.04
C GLU A 15 0.96 -8.02 -4.07
N ARG A 16 0.28 -7.76 -5.20
CA ARG A 16 0.17 -8.76 -6.28
C ARG A 16 1.54 -9.18 -6.80
N MET A 17 2.46 -8.24 -7.05
CA MET A 17 3.82 -8.61 -7.48
C MET A 17 4.54 -9.47 -6.42
N ALA A 18 4.32 -9.20 -5.13
CA ALA A 18 4.89 -9.97 -4.04
C ALA A 18 4.32 -11.40 -3.95
N GLU A 19 3.08 -11.61 -4.38
CA GLU A 19 2.45 -12.94 -4.46
C GLU A 19 3.05 -13.80 -5.58
N TYR A 20 3.40 -13.21 -6.72
CA TYR A 20 3.91 -13.94 -7.89
C TYR A 20 5.43 -14.10 -7.92
N THR A 21 6.17 -13.35 -7.10
CA THR A 21 7.63 -13.45 -7.07
C THR A 21 8.11 -14.68 -6.27
N GLN A 22 9.08 -15.40 -6.82
CA GLN A 22 9.75 -16.52 -6.15
C GLN A 22 10.97 -16.08 -5.36
N ASP A 23 11.46 -14.86 -5.60
CA ASP A 23 12.59 -14.29 -4.88
C ASP A 23 12.10 -13.73 -3.53
N PRO A 24 12.54 -14.31 -2.38
CA PRO A 24 12.10 -13.89 -1.07
C PRO A 24 12.56 -12.48 -0.69
N GLN A 25 13.71 -12.02 -1.20
CA GLN A 25 14.20 -10.67 -0.95
C GLN A 25 13.38 -9.65 -1.73
N LEU A 26 13.10 -9.93 -3.00
CA LEU A 26 12.21 -9.09 -3.82
C LEU A 26 10.79 -9.07 -3.22
N ARG A 27 10.28 -10.21 -2.74
CA ARG A 27 8.97 -10.28 -2.05
C ARG A 27 8.90 -9.30 -0.89
N GLN A 28 9.90 -9.31 -0.01
CA GLN A 28 9.95 -8.40 1.13
C GLN A 28 10.01 -6.93 0.70
N GLN A 29 10.81 -6.60 -0.31
CA GLN A 29 10.90 -5.23 -0.82
C GLN A 29 9.56 -4.74 -1.40
N LEU A 30 8.84 -5.61 -2.11
CA LEU A 30 7.52 -5.30 -2.65
C LEU A 30 6.49 -5.09 -1.53
N LEU A 31 6.48 -5.94 -0.51
CA LEU A 31 5.59 -5.77 0.66
C LEU A 31 5.88 -4.46 1.42
N GLN A 32 7.16 -4.11 1.61
CA GLN A 32 7.54 -2.82 2.22
C GLN A 32 7.06 -1.62 1.38
N GLN A 33 7.14 -1.73 0.05
CA GLN A 33 6.58 -0.70 -0.83
C GLN A 33 5.06 -0.63 -0.67
N SER A 34 4.34 -1.75 -0.66
CA SER A 34 2.89 -1.73 -0.43
C SER A 34 2.54 -0.99 0.86
N GLU A 35 3.18 -1.35 1.96
CA GLU A 35 2.92 -0.75 3.28
C GLU A 35 3.19 0.77 3.26
N ALA A 36 4.28 1.20 2.63
CA ALA A 36 4.60 2.62 2.48
C ALA A 36 3.49 3.37 1.71
N TYR A 37 2.96 2.78 0.64
CA TYR A 37 1.87 3.36 -0.13
C TYR A 37 0.54 3.37 0.65
N ARG A 38 0.23 2.34 1.44
CA ARG A 38 -0.93 2.36 2.36
C ARG A 38 -0.81 3.47 3.40
N LYS A 39 0.38 3.68 3.98
CA LYS A 39 0.63 4.80 4.92
C LYS A 39 0.40 6.17 4.27
N LEU A 40 0.82 6.34 3.01
CA LEU A 40 0.56 7.57 2.25
C LEU A 40 -0.95 7.76 1.98
N ALA A 41 -1.66 6.69 1.63
CA ALA A 41 -3.11 6.71 1.44
C ALA A 41 -3.84 7.14 2.73
N THR A 42 -3.49 6.54 3.88
CA THR A 42 -4.04 6.88 5.19
C THR A 42 -3.77 8.34 5.55
N LYS A 43 -2.52 8.79 5.43
CA LYS A 43 -2.15 10.20 5.68
C LYS A 43 -2.98 11.15 4.81
N ARG A 44 -3.21 10.79 3.55
CA ARG A 44 -4.00 11.60 2.62
C ARG A 44 -5.49 11.58 2.96
N ALA A 45 -6.03 10.44 3.35
CA ALA A 45 -7.42 10.32 3.79
C ALA A 45 -7.69 11.18 5.03
N THR A 46 -6.80 11.14 6.02
CA THR A 46 -6.87 12.00 7.22
C THR A 46 -6.84 13.48 6.85
N GLN A 47 -5.98 13.89 5.92
CA GLN A 47 -5.93 15.29 5.45
C GLN A 47 -7.22 15.75 4.74
N LEU A 48 -7.94 14.82 4.11
CA LEU A 48 -9.17 15.08 3.39
C LEU A 48 -10.42 14.94 4.27
N GLY A 49 -10.27 14.52 5.53
CA GLY A 49 -11.39 14.25 6.43
C GLY A 49 -12.25 13.05 6.01
N VAL A 50 -11.74 12.19 5.14
CA VAL A 50 -12.43 10.96 4.71
C VAL A 50 -11.95 9.76 5.53
N PRO A 51 -12.77 8.69 5.66
CA PRO A 51 -12.35 7.49 6.36
C PRO A 51 -11.04 6.95 5.78
N PRO A 52 -10.06 6.59 6.62
CA PRO A 52 -8.85 5.96 6.12
C PRO A 52 -9.22 4.63 5.46
N PRO A 53 -8.54 4.27 4.35
CA PRO A 53 -8.68 2.93 3.81
C PRO A 53 -8.31 1.94 4.89
N GLN A 54 -9.08 0.86 5.02
CA GLN A 54 -8.84 -0.17 6.02
C GLN A 54 -7.37 -0.55 5.95
N ALA A 55 -6.64 -0.19 7.01
CA ALA A 55 -5.31 -0.72 7.24
C ALA A 55 -5.58 -2.19 7.49
N ASP A 56 -5.38 -3.03 6.48
CA ASP A 56 -5.25 -4.45 6.73
C ASP A 56 -4.17 -4.57 7.80
N PRO A 57 -4.50 -5.01 9.02
CA PRO A 57 -3.52 -5.17 10.06
C PRO A 57 -2.72 -6.41 9.67
N GLY A 58 -1.76 -6.24 8.76
CA GLY A 58 -0.83 -7.30 8.41
C GLY A 58 -0.04 -7.68 9.65
N GLY A 59 -0.42 -8.82 10.24
CA GLY A 59 0.34 -9.54 11.27
C GLY A 59 1.56 -10.26 10.74
#